data_AF-A0A9D2IVQ5-F1
#
_entry.id   AF-A0A9D2IVQ5-F1
#
_cell.length_a   1.000
_cell.length_b   1.000
_cell.length_c   1.000
_cell.angle_alpha   90.00
_cell.angle_beta   90.00
_cell.angle_gamma   90.00
#
_symmetry.space_group_name_H-M   'P 1'
#
loop_
_entity.id
_entity.type
_entity.pdbx_description
1 polymer ?
#
loop_
_entity_poly.entity_id
_entity_poly.type
_entity_poly.pdbx_seq_one_letter_code
_entity_poly.pdbx_strand_id
1 'polypeptide(L)'
;MKRFATILCVFLIGLCVMSGCVQDYGVLYPLQDVYDAQEIDRDDLLNIAYYNGDRERNQEALEGFTPEPIGELSENTAQKIRECVAQSYRNDGANTGYADELNTTAEDIRIVKYLGCYNGYYAVRYRNTRYIDTTEEKDPDDYVQEVGGIEFVYVETSRIYLWK
;
A
#
# COMPACT_ATOMS: atom_id res chain seq x y z
N MET A 1 52.09 -32.77 7.72
CA MET A 1 51.12 -33.86 7.52
C MET A 1 50.52 -34.26 8.85
N LYS A 2 49.28 -33.86 9.13
CA LYS A 2 48.45 -34.42 10.22
C LYS A 2 47.01 -34.48 9.70
N ARG A 3 46.48 -35.70 9.61
CA ARG A 3 45.09 -36.03 9.27
C ARG A 3 44.29 -36.07 10.58
N PHE A 4 43.17 -35.36 10.65
CA PHE A 4 42.07 -35.58 11.60
C PHE A 4 40.79 -35.14 10.87
N ALA A 5 40.02 -36.08 10.33
CA ALA A 5 38.91 -36.77 10.99
C ALA A 5 37.59 -35.95 10.91
N THR A 6 36.72 -36.45 10.05
CA THR A 6 35.32 -36.09 9.77
C THR A 6 34.47 -35.96 11.03
N ILE A 7 33.66 -34.89 11.14
CA ILE A 7 32.38 -34.92 11.86
C ILE A 7 31.33 -34.18 11.03
N LEU A 8 30.40 -34.97 10.49
CA LEU A 8 29.17 -34.59 9.82
C LEU A 8 28.13 -34.30 10.93
N CYS A 9 27.81 -33.03 11.18
CA CYS A 9 26.68 -32.67 12.05
C CYS A 9 25.46 -32.39 11.17
N VAL A 10 24.64 -33.43 10.97
CA VAL A 10 23.28 -33.32 10.45
C VAL A 10 22.41 -32.72 11.55
N PHE A 11 22.09 -31.43 11.46
CA PHE A 11 21.00 -30.85 12.24
C PHE A 11 19.70 -30.98 11.45
N LEU A 12 19.02 -32.11 11.68
CA LEU A 12 17.59 -32.25 11.47
C LEU A 12 16.87 -31.49 12.60
N ILE A 13 16.42 -30.28 12.33
CA ILE A 13 15.37 -29.64 13.14
C ILE A 13 14.09 -29.76 12.33
N GLY A 14 13.23 -30.65 12.82
CA GLY A 14 11.89 -30.83 12.30
C GLY A 14 10.95 -29.71 12.71
N LEU A 15 9.99 -29.48 11.82
CA LEU A 15 8.58 -29.21 12.08
C LEU A 15 8.21 -27.99 12.93
N CYS A 16 7.78 -26.93 12.24
CA CYS A 16 6.53 -26.24 12.53
C CYS A 16 5.88 -25.84 11.20
N VAL A 17 5.21 -26.78 10.52
CA VAL A 17 4.22 -26.39 9.49
C VAL A 17 2.99 -25.96 10.26
N MET A 18 2.95 -24.70 10.67
CA MET A 18 1.71 -24.06 11.09
C MET A 18 0.84 -23.96 9.85
N SER A 19 0.05 -25.00 9.56
CA SER A 19 -1.11 -24.89 8.67
C SER A 19 -2.20 -24.06 9.37
N GLY A 20 -1.88 -22.80 9.67
CA GLY A 20 -2.88 -21.77 9.56
C GLY A 20 -3.12 -21.59 8.08
N CYS A 21 -4.38 -21.54 7.64
CA CYS A 21 -4.67 -21.01 6.31
C CYS A 21 -4.06 -19.61 6.27
N VAL A 22 -2.88 -19.45 5.66
CA VAL A 22 -2.33 -18.14 5.36
C VAL A 22 -3.30 -17.58 4.34
N GLN A 23 -4.19 -16.72 4.80
CA GLN A 23 -5.04 -16.01 3.89
C GLN A 23 -4.16 -15.02 3.13
N ASP A 24 -3.96 -15.34 1.85
CA ASP A 24 -3.14 -14.58 0.93
C ASP A 24 -3.96 -13.42 0.35
N TYR A 25 -4.07 -12.37 1.15
CA TYR A 25 -4.72 -11.12 0.76
C TYR A 25 -3.72 -10.08 0.24
N GLY A 26 -2.44 -10.44 0.05
CA GLY A 26 -1.37 -9.50 -0.28
C GLY A 26 -0.96 -8.58 0.87
N VAL A 27 -0.09 -7.61 0.57
CA VAL A 27 0.52 -6.68 1.53
C VAL A 27 0.38 -5.24 1.04
N LEU A 28 0.19 -4.31 1.98
CA LEU A 28 0.20 -2.86 1.71
C LEU A 28 1.58 -2.27 2.00
N TYR A 29 2.09 -1.52 1.05
CA TYR A 29 3.36 -0.82 1.13
C TYR A 29 3.13 0.69 1.02
N PRO A 30 3.74 1.51 1.90
CA PRO A 30 3.80 2.95 1.70
C PRO A 30 4.46 3.30 0.36
N LEU A 31 3.97 4.33 -0.32
CA LEU A 31 4.53 4.79 -1.60
C LEU A 31 6.04 5.07 -1.52
N GLN A 32 6.49 5.70 -0.44
CA GLN A 32 7.91 6.00 -0.20
C GLN A 32 8.75 4.73 -0.15
N ASP A 33 8.31 3.69 0.58
CA ASP A 33 9.08 2.47 0.76
C ASP A 33 9.29 1.71 -0.56
N VAL A 34 8.28 1.69 -1.44
CA VAL A 34 8.39 1.04 -2.76
C VAL A 34 9.31 1.83 -3.69
N TYR A 35 9.25 3.17 -3.63
CA TYR A 35 10.15 4.03 -4.38
C TYR A 35 11.61 3.92 -3.90
N ASP A 36 11.83 3.93 -2.59
CA ASP A 36 13.16 3.79 -1.98
C ASP A 36 13.78 2.42 -2.28
N ALA A 37 12.95 1.38 -2.38
CA ALA A 37 13.35 0.06 -2.82
C ALA A 37 13.65 -0.05 -4.34
N GLN A 38 13.43 1.03 -5.10
CA GLN A 38 13.59 1.08 -6.57
C GLN A 38 12.71 0.08 -7.31
N GLU A 39 11.56 -0.27 -6.72
CA GLU A 39 10.57 -1.19 -7.31
C GLU A 39 9.57 -0.45 -8.22
N ILE A 40 9.46 0.87 -8.04
CA ILE A 40 8.85 1.84 -8.95
C ILE A 40 9.84 2.98 -9.17
N ASP A 41 9.72 3.68 -10.29
CA ASP A 41 10.61 4.79 -10.63
C ASP A 41 9.92 6.16 -10.60
N ARG A 42 10.65 7.20 -11.03
CA ARG A 42 10.12 8.56 -11.03
C ARG A 42 9.01 8.76 -12.06
N ASP A 43 9.05 8.07 -13.19
CA ASP A 43 8.01 8.17 -14.22
C ASP A 43 6.71 7.51 -13.71
N ASP A 44 6.81 6.43 -12.94
CA ASP A 44 5.68 5.84 -12.22
C ASP A 44 5.06 6.85 -11.23
N LEU A 45 5.88 7.57 -10.46
CA LEU A 45 5.40 8.62 -9.55
C LEU A 45 4.67 9.76 -10.30
N LEU A 46 5.19 10.19 -11.45
CA LEU A 46 4.54 11.19 -12.30
C LEU A 46 3.20 10.69 -12.83
N ASN A 47 3.12 9.42 -13.25
CA ASN A 47 1.89 8.83 -13.72
C ASN A 47 0.84 8.75 -12.59
N ILE A 48 1.27 8.30 -11.41
CA ILE A 48 0.44 8.28 -10.20
C ILE A 48 -0.07 9.70 -9.87
N ALA A 49 0.78 10.72 -9.91
CA ALA A 49 0.40 12.11 -9.62
C ALA A 49 -0.61 12.64 -10.65
N TYR A 50 -0.38 12.36 -11.93
CA TYR A 50 -1.30 12.73 -13.01
C TYR A 50 -2.69 12.15 -12.78
N TYR A 51 -2.79 10.84 -12.54
CA TYR A 51 -4.08 10.18 -12.29
C TYR A 51 -4.67 10.54 -10.92
N ASN A 52 -3.84 10.85 -9.91
CA ASN A 52 -4.31 11.35 -8.62
C ASN A 52 -4.89 12.76 -8.72
N GLY A 53 -4.61 13.50 -9.80
CA GLY A 53 -5.14 14.83 -10.05
C GLY A 53 -4.27 15.96 -9.50
N ASP A 54 -3.01 15.67 -9.13
CA ASP A 54 -2.07 16.63 -8.54
C ASP A 54 -1.28 17.42 -9.59
N ARG A 55 -1.91 17.68 -10.74
CA ARG A 55 -1.23 18.28 -11.91
C ARG A 55 -0.74 19.70 -11.66
N GLU A 56 -1.52 20.48 -10.92
CA GLU A 56 -1.21 21.88 -10.64
C GLU A 56 0.01 22.03 -9.75
N ARG A 57 0.07 21.26 -8.65
CA ARG A 57 1.23 21.25 -7.74
C ARG A 57 2.48 20.69 -8.38
N ASN A 58 2.34 19.64 -9.19
CA ASN A 58 3.47 19.02 -9.89
C ASN A 58 3.69 19.59 -11.29
N GLN A 59 3.29 20.84 -11.57
CA GLN A 59 3.30 21.38 -12.93
C GLN A 59 4.68 21.32 -13.60
N GLU A 60 5.74 21.73 -12.89
CA GLU A 60 7.11 21.69 -13.41
C GLU A 60 7.58 20.25 -13.65
N ALA A 61 7.30 19.36 -12.69
CA ALA A 61 7.70 17.94 -12.79
C ALA A 61 6.97 17.18 -13.91
N LEU A 62 5.74 17.59 -14.24
CA LEU A 62 4.90 17.01 -15.29
C LEU A 62 5.10 17.69 -16.65
N GLU A 63 5.93 18.72 -16.76
CA GLU A 63 6.17 19.40 -18.03
C GLU A 63 6.81 18.43 -19.04
N GLY A 64 6.16 18.24 -20.19
CA GLY A 64 6.60 17.30 -21.22
C GLY A 64 6.39 15.81 -20.89
N PHE A 65 5.89 15.48 -19.69
CA PHE A 65 5.54 14.11 -19.32
C PHE A 65 4.27 13.65 -20.05
N THR A 66 4.28 12.43 -20.58
CA THR A 66 3.11 11.82 -21.22
C THR A 66 2.63 10.64 -20.36
N PRO A 67 1.45 10.74 -19.72
CA PRO A 67 0.96 9.70 -18.82
C PRO A 67 0.61 8.42 -19.57
N GLU A 68 0.97 7.28 -18.98
CA GLU A 68 0.64 5.96 -19.51
C GLU A 68 -0.74 5.50 -19.03
N PRO A 69 -1.58 4.88 -19.89
CA PRO A 69 -2.89 4.37 -19.49
C PRO A 69 -2.80 3.34 -18.35
N ILE A 70 -3.56 3.56 -17.28
CA ILE A 70 -3.53 2.72 -16.06
C ILE A 70 -4.42 1.47 -16.09
N GLY A 71 -5.19 1.28 -17.17
CA GLY A 71 -6.15 0.19 -17.30
C GLY A 71 -7.27 0.24 -16.25
N GLU A 72 -7.87 -0.93 -15.99
CA GLU A 72 -8.96 -1.09 -15.00
C GLU A 72 -8.53 -2.00 -13.86
N LEU A 73 -8.96 -1.67 -12.64
CA LEU A 73 -8.81 -2.56 -11.49
C LEU A 73 -9.92 -3.61 -11.51
N SER A 74 -9.55 -4.89 -11.62
CA SER A 74 -10.54 -5.97 -11.60
C SER A 74 -11.19 -6.11 -10.22
N GLU A 75 -12.46 -6.49 -10.18
CA GLU A 75 -13.21 -6.64 -8.93
C GLU A 75 -12.59 -7.69 -7.99
N ASN A 76 -12.02 -8.76 -8.54
CA ASN A 76 -11.30 -9.75 -7.73
C ASN A 76 -10.07 -9.16 -7.03
N THR A 77 -9.31 -8.32 -7.73
CA THR A 77 -8.15 -7.63 -7.14
C THR A 77 -8.60 -6.59 -6.13
N ALA A 78 -9.62 -5.80 -6.47
CA ALA A 78 -10.21 -4.82 -5.56
C ALA A 78 -10.71 -5.46 -4.26
N GLN A 79 -11.33 -6.64 -4.33
CA GLN A 79 -11.78 -7.38 -3.15
C GLN A 79 -10.60 -7.79 -2.25
N LYS A 80 -9.52 -8.33 -2.81
CA LYS A 80 -8.31 -8.69 -2.04
C LYS A 80 -7.68 -7.47 -1.37
N ILE A 81 -7.60 -6.35 -2.09
CA ILE A 81 -7.10 -5.08 -1.53
C ILE A 81 -7.95 -4.66 -0.33
N ARG A 82 -9.29 -4.68 -0.46
CA ARG A 82 -10.20 -4.33 0.66
C ARG A 82 -10.04 -5.26 1.85
N GLU A 83 -9.85 -6.56 1.62
CA GLU A 83 -9.61 -7.54 2.67
C GLU A 83 -8.26 -7.31 3.38
N CYS A 84 -7.21 -7.00 2.62
CA CYS A 84 -5.88 -6.64 3.14
C CYS A 84 -5.95 -5.39 4.02
N VAL A 85 -6.59 -4.32 3.54
CA VAL A 85 -6.80 -3.08 4.29
C VAL A 85 -7.60 -3.34 5.57
N ALA A 86 -8.71 -4.09 5.48
CA ALA A 86 -9.51 -4.43 6.65
C ALA A 86 -8.70 -5.23 7.69
N GLN A 87 -7.82 -6.14 7.24
CA GLN A 87 -6.91 -6.84 8.14
C GLN A 87 -5.90 -5.90 8.80
N SER A 88 -5.37 -4.90 8.08
CA SER A 88 -4.50 -3.88 8.66
C SER A 88 -5.19 -3.15 9.81
N TYR A 89 -6.42 -2.67 9.61
CA TYR A 89 -7.20 -2.04 10.69
C TYR A 89 -7.40 -2.99 11.87
N ARG A 90 -7.75 -4.26 11.64
CA ARG A 90 -7.90 -5.23 12.74
C ARG A 90 -6.59 -5.43 13.53
N ASN A 91 -5.46 -5.46 12.83
CA ASN A 91 -4.14 -5.57 13.47
C ASN A 91 -3.83 -4.32 14.30
N ASP A 92 -4.09 -3.13 13.76
CA ASP A 92 -3.89 -1.86 14.47
C ASP A 92 -4.79 -1.78 15.70
N GLY A 93 -6.06 -2.19 15.59
CA GLY A 93 -7.00 -2.27 16.71
C GLY A 93 -6.55 -3.23 17.80
N ALA A 94 -5.97 -4.37 17.42
CA ALA A 94 -5.41 -5.32 18.37
C ALA A 94 -4.17 -4.77 19.10
N ASN A 95 -3.37 -3.95 18.43
CA ASN A 95 -2.17 -3.32 18.99
C ASN A 95 -2.48 -2.11 19.89
N THR A 96 -3.52 -1.35 19.55
CA THR A 96 -3.88 -0.09 20.21
C THR A 96 -5.00 -0.24 21.24
N GLY A 97 -5.79 -1.32 21.17
CA GLY A 97 -6.96 -1.55 22.01
C GLY A 97 -8.25 -0.90 21.50
N TYR A 98 -8.27 -0.34 20.29
CA TYR A 98 -9.49 0.21 19.69
C TYR A 98 -10.42 -0.91 19.19
N ALA A 99 -11.44 -1.23 19.99
CA ALA A 99 -12.35 -2.33 19.73
C ALA A 99 -13.15 -2.20 18.42
N ASP A 100 -13.40 -0.97 17.95
CA ASP A 100 -14.15 -0.73 16.71
C ASP A 100 -13.38 -1.22 15.47
N GLU A 101 -12.05 -1.13 15.51
CA GLU A 101 -11.18 -1.58 14.41
C GLU A 101 -11.14 -3.10 14.28
N LEU A 102 -11.26 -3.84 15.39
CA LEU A 102 -11.27 -5.31 15.43
C LEU A 102 -12.38 -5.94 14.59
N ASN A 103 -13.46 -5.19 14.36
CA ASN A 103 -14.62 -5.64 13.59
C ASN A 103 -14.63 -5.09 12.16
N THR A 104 -13.56 -4.44 11.69
CA THR A 104 -13.48 -3.88 10.32
C THR A 104 -13.55 -5.02 9.31
N THR A 105 -14.37 -4.88 8.28
CA THR A 105 -14.54 -5.83 7.19
C THR A 105 -14.18 -5.20 5.84
N ALA A 106 -14.07 -6.00 4.79
CA ALA A 106 -13.80 -5.50 3.45
C ALA A 106 -14.90 -4.54 2.93
N GLU A 107 -16.16 -4.73 3.36
CA GLU A 107 -17.29 -3.87 2.96
C GLU A 107 -17.19 -2.45 3.56
N ASP A 108 -16.47 -2.31 4.67
CA ASP A 108 -16.18 -1.01 5.28
C ASP A 108 -15.08 -0.26 4.52
N ILE A 109 -14.34 -0.92 3.63
CA ILE A 109 -13.23 -0.30 2.90
C ILE A 109 -13.69 0.09 1.49
N ARG A 110 -13.62 1.39 1.19
CA ARG A 110 -13.85 1.92 -0.14
C ARG A 110 -12.54 2.29 -0.79
N ILE A 111 -12.20 1.66 -1.92
CA ILE A 111 -11.15 2.17 -2.83
C ILE A 111 -11.73 3.42 -3.50
N VAL A 112 -11.20 4.60 -3.13
CA VAL A 112 -11.66 5.89 -3.67
C VAL A 112 -10.92 6.27 -4.93
N LYS A 113 -9.74 5.69 -5.16
CA LYS A 113 -8.97 5.91 -6.38
C LYS A 113 -8.08 4.71 -6.68
N TYR A 114 -8.09 4.28 -7.93
CA TYR A 114 -7.09 3.39 -8.51
C TYR A 114 -6.18 4.21 -9.40
N LEU A 115 -4.86 4.03 -9.23
CA LEU A 115 -3.83 4.90 -9.81
C LEU A 115 -2.87 4.15 -10.73
N GLY A 116 -3.12 2.87 -11.02
CA GLY A 116 -2.32 2.05 -11.92
C GLY A 116 -1.66 0.84 -11.27
N CYS A 117 -1.04 0.03 -12.12
CA CYS A 117 -0.27 -1.15 -11.72
C CYS A 117 1.16 -0.99 -12.25
N TYR A 118 2.11 -0.93 -11.33
CA TYR A 118 3.51 -0.61 -11.61
C TYR A 118 4.38 -1.74 -11.08
N ASN A 119 5.06 -2.46 -11.96
CA ASN A 119 5.87 -3.63 -11.57
C ASN A 119 5.11 -4.64 -10.66
N GLY A 120 3.82 -4.84 -10.96
CA GLY A 120 2.92 -5.73 -10.22
C GLY A 120 2.35 -5.14 -8.92
N TYR A 121 2.68 -3.89 -8.57
CA TYR A 121 2.09 -3.17 -7.45
C TYR A 121 0.88 -2.36 -7.90
N TYR A 122 -0.26 -2.55 -7.24
CA TYR A 122 -1.49 -1.80 -7.50
C TYR A 122 -1.53 -0.56 -6.61
N ALA A 123 -1.34 0.62 -7.21
CA ALA A 123 -1.40 1.89 -6.50
C ALA A 123 -2.87 2.29 -6.28
N VAL A 124 -3.25 2.50 -5.01
CA VAL A 124 -4.63 2.81 -4.61
C VAL A 124 -4.69 3.84 -3.50
N ARG A 125 -5.83 4.53 -3.45
CA ARG A 125 -6.29 5.30 -2.29
C ARG A 125 -7.56 4.64 -1.76
N TYR A 126 -7.67 4.51 -0.45
CA TYR A 126 -8.85 3.95 0.19
C TYR A 126 -9.32 4.80 1.37
N ARG A 127 -10.57 4.57 1.78
CA ARG A 127 -11.15 5.11 3.02
C ARG A 127 -11.86 4.00 3.75
N ASN A 128 -11.79 4.03 5.07
CA ASN A 128 -12.66 3.25 5.92
C ASN A 128 -13.95 4.05 6.17
N THR A 129 -15.09 3.52 5.73
CA THR A 129 -16.39 4.20 5.77
C THR A 129 -16.96 4.32 7.17
N ARG A 130 -16.36 3.67 8.17
CA ARG A 130 -16.74 3.84 9.58
C ARG A 130 -16.24 5.16 10.19
N TYR A 131 -15.27 5.81 9.56
CA TYR A 131 -14.60 7.00 10.11
C TYR A 131 -14.87 8.29 9.30
N ILE A 132 -16.06 8.42 8.70
CA ILE A 132 -16.37 9.53 7.76
C ILE A 132 -16.60 10.89 8.47
N ASP A 133 -16.74 10.93 9.79
CA ASP A 133 -17.05 12.18 10.50
C ASP A 133 -15.80 12.87 11.05
N THR A 134 -15.12 13.66 10.20
CA THR A 134 -14.50 14.88 10.70
C THR A 134 -15.19 16.08 10.04
N THR A 135 -15.95 16.84 10.83
CA THR A 135 -16.57 18.11 10.40
C THR A 135 -15.56 19.27 10.40
N GLU A 136 -14.28 18.97 10.60
CA GLU A 136 -13.22 19.96 10.60
C GLU A 136 -12.87 20.33 9.17
N GLU A 137 -13.10 21.59 8.83
CA GLU A 137 -12.55 22.20 7.62
C GLU A 137 -11.02 22.18 7.77
N LYS A 138 -10.40 21.29 7.01
CA LYS A 138 -8.97 21.00 7.06
C LYS A 138 -8.30 21.63 5.84
N ASP A 139 -7.17 22.30 6.07
CA ASP A 139 -6.40 22.91 4.99
C ASP A 139 -5.85 21.79 4.08
N PRO A 140 -6.12 21.82 2.76
CA PRO A 140 -5.56 20.85 1.81
C PRO A 140 -4.03 20.76 1.86
N ASP A 141 -3.35 21.83 2.26
CA ASP A 141 -1.89 21.87 2.35
C ASP A 141 -1.35 21.10 3.57
N ASP A 142 -2.20 20.76 4.56
CA ASP A 142 -1.82 19.90 5.69
C ASP A 142 -1.68 18.41 5.31
N TYR A 143 -2.14 18.02 4.12
CA TYR A 143 -2.22 16.62 3.68
C TYR A 143 -1.47 16.37 2.38
N VAL A 144 -0.20 16.78 2.35
CA VAL A 144 0.72 16.48 1.25
C VAL A 144 1.66 15.36 1.65
N GLN A 145 1.76 14.34 0.80
CA GLN A 145 2.80 13.32 0.84
C GLN A 145 3.80 13.66 -0.28
N GLU A 146 5.07 13.89 0.05
CA GLU A 146 6.12 14.10 -0.96
C GLU A 146 6.97 12.83 -1.10
N VAL A 147 7.14 12.32 -2.32
CA VAL A 147 8.01 11.17 -2.63
C VAL A 147 8.79 11.49 -3.90
N GLY A 148 10.11 11.36 -3.88
CA GLY A 148 10.94 11.61 -5.07
C GLY A 148 10.83 13.03 -5.65
N GLY A 149 10.47 14.02 -4.82
CA GLY A 149 10.17 15.39 -5.24
C GLY A 149 8.83 15.58 -5.96
N ILE A 150 7.92 14.61 -5.84
CA ILE A 150 6.55 14.66 -6.37
C ILE A 150 5.58 14.74 -5.19
N GLU A 151 4.64 15.68 -5.25
CA GLU A 151 3.67 15.96 -4.20
C GLU A 151 2.33 15.27 -4.46
N PHE A 152 1.77 14.59 -3.47
CA PHE A 152 0.49 13.89 -3.55
C PHE A 152 -0.47 14.39 -2.49
N VAL A 153 -1.57 15.01 -2.91
CA VAL A 153 -2.61 15.45 -1.97
C VAL A 153 -3.47 14.26 -1.56
N TYR A 154 -3.65 14.12 -0.27
CA TYR A 154 -4.58 13.17 0.30
C TYR A 154 -5.53 13.84 1.30
N VAL A 155 -6.53 13.09 1.77
CA VAL A 155 -7.44 13.55 2.83
C VAL A 155 -7.58 12.40 3.81
N GLU A 156 -7.39 12.68 5.10
CA GLU A 156 -7.53 11.69 6.18
C GLU A 156 -6.68 10.42 5.90
N THR A 157 -7.29 9.24 5.90
CA THR A 157 -6.61 7.96 5.70
C THR A 157 -6.34 7.64 4.21
N SER A 158 -6.70 8.52 3.29
CA SER A 158 -6.63 8.25 1.84
C SER A 158 -5.26 8.52 1.22
N ARG A 159 -4.18 8.28 1.97
CA ARG A 159 -2.81 8.24 1.42
C ARG A 159 -2.70 7.21 0.30
N ILE A 160 -1.68 7.36 -0.54
CA ILE A 160 -1.39 6.40 -1.60
C ILE A 160 -0.62 5.23 -0.98
N TYR A 161 -1.16 4.03 -1.17
CA TYR A 161 -0.51 2.77 -0.86
C TYR A 161 -0.39 1.91 -2.12
N LEU A 162 0.62 1.06 -2.14
CA LEU A 162 0.81 0.04 -3.16
C LEU A 162 0.48 -1.32 -2.57
N TRP A 163 -0.34 -2.09 -3.27
CA TRP A 163 -0.72 -3.44 -2.88
C TRP A 163 -0.10 -4.48 -3.81
N LYS A 164 0.46 -5.55 -3.25
CA LYS A 164 1.02 -6.68 -4.00
C LYS A 164 0.90 -7.99 -3.23
#